data_AF-A0A9K3J3M9-F1
#
_entry.id   AF-A0A9K3J3M9-F1
#
_cell.length_a   1.000
_cell.length_b   1.000
_cell.length_c   1.000
_cell.angle_alpha   90.00
_cell.angle_beta   90.00
_cell.angle_gamma   90.00
#
_symmetry.space_group_name_H-M   'P 1'
#
loop_
_entity.id
_entity.type
_entity.pdbx_description
1 polymer ?
#
loop_
_entity_poly.entity_id
_entity_poly.type
_entity_poly.pdbx_seq_one_letter_code
_entity_poly.pdbx_strand_id
1 'polypeptide(L)'
;MTDDTFSIDQVKNRKSKDSRSMKLFKIALADFVKEVLNPSWRQGNMSKEAFKTIIKKTVYKVSGAMKKHQIPKSQTKINHYIDSSQRKLTKLVMGYVDKYVKV
;
A
#
# COMPACT_ATOMS: atom_id res chain seq x y z
N MET A 1 7.03 14.22 -14.65
CA MET A 1 6.94 13.17 -13.60
C MET A 1 5.46 13.11 -13.22
N THR A 2 4.69 12.24 -13.87
CA THR A 2 3.23 12.33 -13.86
C THR A 2 2.66 12.01 -12.50
N ASP A 3 1.89 12.95 -11.96
CA ASP A 3 0.94 12.78 -10.87
C ASP A 3 -0.22 11.89 -11.35
N ASP A 4 0.09 10.62 -11.62
CA ASP A 4 -0.93 9.59 -11.75
C ASP A 4 -1.35 9.24 -10.32
N THR A 5 -2.16 10.13 -9.73
CA THR A 5 -2.89 9.88 -8.50
C THR A 5 -3.55 8.51 -8.67
N PHE A 6 -3.10 7.52 -7.92
CA PHE A 6 -3.56 6.14 -8.04
C PHE A 6 -5.03 6.13 -7.60
N SER A 7 -5.97 6.28 -8.53
CA SER A 7 -7.39 6.24 -8.25
C SER A 7 -7.72 4.86 -7.69
N ILE A 8 -7.86 4.78 -6.36
CA ILE A 8 -8.37 3.61 -5.64
C ILE A 8 -9.89 3.54 -5.86
N ASP A 9 -10.33 3.66 -7.11
CA ASP A 9 -11.71 3.54 -7.55
C ASP A 9 -11.84 2.21 -8.28
N GLN A 10 -11.98 1.16 -7.47
CA GLN A 10 -12.87 0.01 -7.68
C GLN A 10 -12.37 -1.17 -6.85
N VAL A 11 -12.82 -1.20 -5.61
CA VAL A 11 -13.04 -2.45 -4.87
C VAL A 11 -14.55 -2.58 -4.72
N LYS A 12 -15.25 -2.94 -5.81
CA LYS A 12 -16.66 -3.34 -5.75
C LYS A 12 -16.73 -4.69 -5.04
N ASN A 13 -17.08 -4.69 -3.75
CA ASN A 13 -18.31 -5.33 -3.26
C ASN A 13 -18.51 -5.03 -1.76
N ARG A 14 -19.75 -4.70 -1.40
CA ARG A 14 -20.32 -4.31 -0.09
C ARG A 14 -20.19 -2.82 0.28
N LYS A 15 -21.35 -2.17 0.24
CA LYS A 15 -21.66 -0.78 0.63
C LYS A 15 -21.25 -0.48 2.09
N SER A 16 -19.99 -0.18 2.33
CA SER A 16 -19.60 0.70 3.43
C SER A 16 -18.77 1.82 2.84
N LYS A 17 -19.27 3.05 2.90
CA LYS A 17 -18.49 4.24 2.56
C LYS A 17 -17.21 4.18 3.39
N ASP A 18 -16.08 3.87 2.76
CA ASP A 18 -14.79 3.84 3.45
C ASP A 18 -14.66 5.16 4.24
N SER A 19 -14.44 5.04 5.54
CA SER A 19 -14.27 6.22 6.39
C SER A 19 -13.11 7.07 5.83
N ARG A 20 -13.17 8.40 6.02
CA ARG A 20 -12.09 9.30 5.60
C ARG A 20 -10.73 8.82 6.11
N SER A 21 -10.68 8.32 7.34
CA SER A 21 -9.49 7.72 7.96
C SER A 21 -8.97 6.49 7.22
N MET A 22 -9.85 5.59 6.76
CA MET A 22 -9.43 4.43 5.96
C MET A 22 -8.84 4.86 4.61
N LYS A 23 -9.40 5.89 3.97
CA LYS A 23 -8.86 6.42 2.71
C LYS A 23 -7.45 6.99 2.91
N LEU A 24 -7.26 7.84 3.93
CA LEU A 24 -5.95 8.40 4.28
C LEU A 24 -4.94 7.31 4.63
N PHE A 25 -5.37 6.29 5.38
CA PHE A 25 -4.53 5.15 5.72
C PHE A 25 -4.08 4.36 4.47
N LYS A 26 -4.98 4.10 3.54
CA LYS A 26 -4.66 3.42 2.27
C LYS A 26 -3.69 4.24 1.41
N ILE A 27 -3.83 5.56 1.38
CA ILE A 27 -2.91 6.46 0.66
C ILE A 27 -1.50 6.38 1.27
N ALA A 28 -1.38 6.57 2.59
CA ALA A 28 -0.08 6.50 3.26
C ALA A 28 0.61 5.13 3.10
N LEU A 29 -0.17 4.03 3.12
CA LEU A 29 0.35 2.70 2.80
C LEU A 29 0.84 2.62 1.34
N ALA A 30 0.10 3.17 0.38
CA ALA A 30 0.50 3.16 -1.01
C ALA A 30 1.82 3.92 -1.20
N ASP A 31 1.97 5.08 -0.56
CA ASP A 31 3.18 5.89 -0.66
C ASP A 31 4.38 5.20 -0.02
N PHE A 32 4.22 4.60 1.16
CA PHE A 32 5.25 3.76 1.76
C PHE A 32 5.68 2.61 0.83
N VAL A 33 4.71 1.92 0.22
CA VAL A 33 5.03 0.80 -0.70
C VAL A 33 5.76 1.31 -1.94
N LYS A 34 5.37 2.46 -2.51
CA LYS A 34 6.08 3.06 -3.64
C LYS A 34 7.54 3.36 -3.26
N GLU A 35 7.79 3.93 -2.08
CA GLU A 35 9.15 4.21 -1.61
C GLU A 35 10.01 2.95 -1.53
N VAL A 36 9.45 1.87 -0.97
CA VAL A 36 10.14 0.57 -0.88
C VAL A 36 10.41 -0.03 -2.27
N LEU A 37 9.52 0.18 -3.25
CA LEU A 37 9.65 -0.34 -4.61
C LEU A 37 10.48 0.55 -5.55
N ASN A 38 10.64 1.84 -5.24
CA ASN A 38 11.31 2.82 -6.08
C ASN A 38 12.71 2.38 -6.54
N PRO A 39 13.58 1.80 -5.68
CA PRO A 39 14.88 1.30 -6.12
C PRO A 39 14.77 0.23 -7.21
N SER A 40 13.93 -0.78 -7.02
CA SER A 40 13.72 -1.86 -8.00
C SER A 40 13.07 -1.36 -9.30
N TRP A 41 12.14 -0.40 -9.19
CA TRP A 41 11.49 0.23 -10.34
C TRP A 41 12.49 1.05 -11.18
N ARG A 42 13.28 1.91 -10.53
CA ARG A 42 14.26 2.78 -11.21
C ARG A 42 15.39 2.00 -11.88
N GLN A 43 15.75 0.84 -11.33
CA GLN A 43 16.73 -0.06 -11.91
C GLN A 43 16.19 -0.87 -13.12
N GLY A 44 14.90 -0.72 -13.46
CA GLY A 44 14.29 -1.48 -14.56
C GLY A 44 13.99 -2.94 -14.23
N ASN A 45 14.19 -3.34 -12.98
CA ASN A 45 13.97 -4.71 -12.51
C ASN A 45 12.49 -5.05 -12.33
N MET A 46 11.55 -4.19 -12.72
CA MET A 46 10.13 -4.36 -12.41
C MET A 46 9.27 -3.74 -13.50
N SER A 47 8.21 -4.44 -13.92
CA SER A 47 7.24 -3.94 -14.90
C SER A 47 6.16 -3.06 -14.23
N LYS A 48 5.56 -2.15 -15.01
CA LYS A 48 4.55 -1.20 -14.48
C LYS A 48 3.40 -1.96 -13.83
N GLU A 49 3.02 -3.09 -14.43
CA GLU A 49 1.97 -3.96 -13.95
C GLU A 49 2.33 -4.65 -12.63
N ALA A 50 3.56 -5.17 -12.50
CA ALA A 50 4.06 -5.73 -11.25
C ALA A 50 4.05 -4.66 -10.14
N PHE A 51 4.55 -3.46 -10.43
CA PHE A 51 4.56 -2.34 -9.49
C PHE A 51 3.14 -1.99 -9.00
N LYS A 52 2.19 -1.79 -9.93
CA LYS A 52 0.79 -1.51 -9.58
C LYS A 52 0.16 -2.66 -8.78
N THR A 53 0.46 -3.91 -9.15
CA THR A 53 -0.06 -5.10 -8.48
C THR A 53 0.44 -5.21 -7.05
N ILE A 54 1.73 -4.99 -6.81
CA ILE A 54 2.34 -5.08 -5.46
C ILE A 54 1.76 -4.01 -4.54
N ILE A 55 1.62 -2.76 -5.02
CA ILE A 55 0.96 -1.68 -4.25
C ILE A 55 -0.46 -2.09 -3.86
N LYS A 56 -1.28 -2.48 -4.85
CA LYS A 56 -2.68 -2.86 -4.62
C LYS A 56 -2.81 -4.03 -3.65
N LYS A 57 -1.99 -5.07 -3.81
CA LYS A 57 -2.00 -6.27 -2.95
C LYS A 57 -1.58 -5.93 -1.53
N THR A 58 -0.54 -5.12 -1.35
CA THR A 58 -0.07 -4.72 -0.03
C THR A 58 -1.11 -3.88 0.70
N VAL A 59 -1.63 -2.83 0.05
CA VAL A 59 -2.68 -1.97 0.63
C VAL A 59 -3.92 -2.79 0.99
N TYR A 60 -4.36 -3.70 0.11
CA TYR A 60 -5.51 -4.57 0.37
C TYR A 60 -5.26 -5.51 1.56
N LYS A 61 -4.08 -6.15 1.62
CA LYS A 61 -3.72 -7.08 2.69
C LYS A 61 -3.65 -6.38 4.04
N VAL A 62 -3.02 -5.22 4.10
CA VAL A 62 -2.84 -4.46 5.35
C VAL A 62 -4.16 -3.85 5.79
N SER A 63 -4.88 -3.13 4.91
CA SER A 63 -6.17 -2.53 5.29
C SER A 63 -7.24 -3.57 5.62
N GLY A 64 -7.23 -4.73 4.96
CA GLY A 64 -8.13 -5.85 5.28
C GLY A 64 -7.80 -6.57 6.59
N ALA A 65 -6.56 -6.49 7.07
CA ALA A 65 -6.17 -7.04 8.37
C ALA A 65 -6.54 -6.13 9.55
N MET A 66 -6.89 -4.87 9.30
CA MET A 66 -7.19 -3.89 10.35
C MET A 66 -8.61 -4.08 10.89
N LYS A 67 -8.74 -4.29 12.19
CA LYS A 67 -10.04 -4.19 12.87
C LYS A 67 -10.53 -2.74 12.85
N LYS A 68 -11.84 -2.51 12.85
CA LYS A 68 -12.45 -1.16 12.76
C LYS A 68 -11.91 -0.17 13.81
N HIS A 69 -11.60 -0.63 15.02
CA HIS A 69 -11.03 0.19 16.11
C HIS A 69 -9.53 0.46 15.97
N GLN A 70 -8.80 -0.35 15.18
CA GLN A 70 -7.36 -0.26 14.96
C GLN A 70 -7.00 0.69 13.82
N ILE A 71 -7.96 1.07 12.97
CA ILE A 71 -7.74 1.98 11.86
C ILE A 71 -7.26 3.33 12.42
N PRO A 72 -6.04 3.77 12.10
CA PRO A 72 -5.54 5.07 12.52
C PRO A 72 -6.42 6.19 11.98
N LYS A 73 -6.86 7.10 12.85
CA LYS A 73 -7.82 8.16 12.48
C LYS A 73 -7.18 9.51 12.14
N SER A 74 -5.93 9.71 12.52
CA SER A 74 -5.16 10.94 12.30
C SER A 74 -3.84 10.63 11.60
N GLN A 75 -3.27 11.62 10.90
CA GLN A 75 -1.99 11.48 10.21
C GLN A 75 -0.86 11.02 11.14
N THR A 76 -0.76 11.58 12.34
CA THR A 76 0.23 11.17 13.34
C THR A 76 0.12 9.69 13.69
N LYS A 77 -1.11 9.17 13.86
CA LYS A 77 -1.30 7.74 14.14
C LYS A 77 -1.02 6.86 12.92
N ILE A 78 -1.28 7.37 11.71
CA ILE A 78 -0.92 6.69 10.47
C ILE A 78 0.60 6.57 10.38
N ASN A 79 1.33 7.67 10.53
CA ASN A 79 2.80 7.69 10.48
C ASN A 79 3.39 6.77 11.55
N HIS A 80 2.94 6.90 12.81
CA HIS A 80 3.35 6.01 13.88
C HIS A 80 3.10 4.52 13.57
N TYR A 81 1.98 4.19 12.92
CA TYR A 81 1.72 2.83 12.47
C TYR A 81 2.74 2.37 11.42
N ILE A 82 3.02 3.21 10.41
CA ILE A 82 3.97 2.91 9.35
C ILE A 82 5.37 2.71 9.95
N ASP A 83 5.81 3.61 10.83
CA ASP A 83 7.12 3.56 11.48
C ASP A 83 7.25 2.31 12.36
N SER A 84 6.29 2.08 13.26
CA SER A 84 6.30 0.90 14.14
C SER A 84 6.18 -0.43 13.38
N SER A 85 5.50 -0.42 12.23
CA SER A 85 5.31 -1.61 11.39
C SER A 85 6.28 -1.69 10.22
N GLN A 86 7.24 -0.77 10.10
CA GLN A 86 8.06 -0.57 8.90
C GLN A 86 8.73 -1.87 8.47
N ARG A 87 9.43 -2.55 9.38
CA ARG A 87 10.10 -3.83 9.11
C ARG A 87 9.14 -4.90 8.59
N LYS A 88 7.93 -4.97 9.16
CA LYS A 88 6.91 -5.95 8.78
C LYS A 88 6.30 -5.63 7.41
N LEU A 89 6.04 -4.35 7.15
CA LEU A 89 5.52 -3.87 5.87
C LEU A 89 6.55 -4.09 4.76
N THR A 90 7.81 -3.71 4.98
CA THR A 90 8.89 -3.96 4.01
C THR A 90 9.03 -5.45 3.70
N LYS A 91 9.02 -6.32 4.73
CA LYS A 91 9.09 -7.77 4.51
C LYS A 91 7.91 -8.28 3.65
N LEU A 92 6.70 -7.77 3.89
CA LEU A 92 5.52 -8.11 3.09
C LEU A 92 5.68 -7.65 1.63
N VAL A 93 6.15 -6.41 1.42
CA VAL A 93 6.39 -5.87 0.08
C VAL A 93 7.44 -6.68 -0.66
N MET A 94 8.57 -6.98 -0.02
CA MET A 94 9.64 -7.77 -0.62
C MET A 94 9.17 -9.18 -1.02
N GLY A 95 8.35 -9.83 -0.19
CA GLY A 95 7.75 -11.12 -0.57
C GLY A 95 6.83 -11.03 -1.80
N TYR A 96 6.17 -9.89 -2.02
CA TYR A 96 5.42 -9.66 -3.25
C TYR A 96 6.33 -9.32 -4.43
N VAL A 97 7.42 -8.59 -4.22
CA VAL A 97 8.45 -8.37 -5.25
C VAL A 97 8.96 -9.71 -5.74
N ASP A 98 9.44 -10.58 -4.85
CA ASP A 98 9.93 -11.91 -5.21
C ASP A 98 8.88 -12.71 -5.99
N LYS A 99 7.60 -12.62 -5.61
CA LYS A 99 6.50 -13.32 -6.27
C LYS A 99 6.15 -12.79 -7.67
N TYR A 100 6.19 -11.48 -7.87
CA TYR A 100 5.65 -10.83 -9.08
C TYR A 100 6.72 -10.30 -10.04
N VAL A 101 7.99 -10.29 -9.62
CA VAL A 101 9.12 -9.80 -10.42
C VAL A 101 10.03 -10.93 -10.86
N LYS A 102 10.27 -11.95 -10.03
CA LYS A 102 11.16 -13.08 -10.35
C LYS A 102 10.44 -14.21 -11.09
N VAL A 103 9.53 -13.88 -12.00
CA VAL A 103 8.83 -14.86 -12.85
C VAL A 103 9.71 -15.19 -14.05
#